data_AF-A0A2N7Z563-F1
#
_entry.id   AF-A0A2N7Z563-F1
#
_cell.length_a   1.000
_cell.length_b   1.000
_cell.length_c   1.000
_cell.angle_alpha   90.00
_cell.angle_beta   90.00
_cell.angle_gamma   90.00
#
_symmetry.space_group_name_H-M   'P 1'
#
loop_
_entity.id
_entity.type
_entity.pdbx_description
1 polymer ?
#
loop_
_entity_poly.entity_id
_entity_poly.type
_entity_poly.pdbx_seq_one_letter_code
_entity_poly.pdbx_strand_id
1 'polypeptide(L)'
;MSLVNNTQDDSILSLGIAGMTPGVEALVSSGQLEPLEYLMRHLQGDWGDLCEEDRQTNADALIYGNRVLSSYNLPDGQCLWIITEANRSITTLLLPEEY
;
A
#
# COMPACT_ATOMS: atom_id res chain seq x y z
N MET A 1 34.53 16.95 -4.63
CA MET A 1 34.17 16.09 -3.48
C MET A 1 32.65 16.03 -3.49
N SER A 2 32.10 15.09 -4.26
CA SER A 2 30.65 14.99 -4.44
C SER A 2 30.11 14.06 -3.37
N LEU A 3 29.27 14.60 -2.49
CA LEU A 3 28.50 13.80 -1.54
C LEU A 3 27.48 13.02 -2.36
N VAL A 4 27.70 11.71 -2.48
CA VAL A 4 26.67 10.78 -2.95
C VAL A 4 25.62 10.69 -1.85
N ASN A 5 24.43 11.24 -2.09
CA ASN A 5 23.26 10.98 -1.26
C ASN A 5 22.87 9.51 -1.48
N ASN A 6 23.35 8.64 -0.61
CA ASN A 6 22.96 7.24 -0.55
C ASN A 6 21.72 7.13 0.35
N THR A 7 20.56 7.52 -0.17
CA THR A 7 19.29 7.00 0.34
C THR A 7 19.23 5.53 -0.07
N GLN A 8 19.64 4.63 0.83
CA GLN A 8 19.16 3.26 0.76
C GLN A 8 17.64 3.34 0.88
N ASP A 9 16.96 2.94 -0.19
CA ASP A 9 15.53 2.71 -0.18
C ASP A 9 15.31 1.46 0.68
N ASP A 10 15.03 1.65 1.97
CA ASP A 10 14.73 0.57 2.93
C ASP A 10 13.32 -0.05 2.69
N SER A 11 12.71 0.22 1.53
CA SER A 11 11.40 -0.31 1.15
C SER A 11 11.49 -1.82 0.91
N ILE A 12 10.61 -2.57 1.56
CA ILE A 12 10.55 -4.03 1.40
C ILE A 12 9.78 -4.46 0.13
N LEU A 13 9.16 -3.48 -0.53
CA LEU A 13 8.33 -3.64 -1.73
C LEU A 13 8.69 -2.58 -2.77
N SER A 14 8.60 -2.97 -4.05
CA SER A 14 8.64 -2.01 -5.17
C SER A 14 7.21 -1.57 -5.52
N LEU A 15 7.03 -0.26 -5.70
CA LEU A 15 5.73 0.35 -5.96
C LEU A 15 5.15 0.06 -7.36
N GLY A 16 6.01 -0.11 -8.38
CA GLY A 16 5.53 -0.16 -9.77
C GLY A 16 4.73 1.11 -10.16
N ILE A 17 3.68 0.94 -10.96
CA ILE A 17 2.75 2.01 -11.31
C ILE A 17 1.66 2.09 -10.23
N ALA A 18 1.57 3.24 -9.55
CA ALA A 18 0.52 3.51 -8.58
C ALA A 18 -0.72 4.13 -9.23
N GLY A 19 -1.90 3.66 -8.83
CA GLY A 19 -3.19 4.24 -9.20
C GLY A 19 -4.20 4.15 -8.05
N MET A 20 -5.33 4.83 -8.21
CA MET A 20 -6.42 4.79 -7.23
C MET A 20 -7.78 4.71 -7.92
N THR A 21 -8.75 4.08 -7.28
CA THR A 21 -10.13 4.02 -7.75
C THR A 21 -10.87 5.36 -7.54
N PRO A 22 -12.01 5.58 -8.22
CA PRO A 22 -12.78 6.82 -8.06
C PRO A 22 -13.21 7.12 -6.61
N GLY A 23 -13.54 6.10 -5.81
CA GLY A 23 -13.88 6.26 -4.40
C GLY A 23 -12.70 6.84 -3.59
N VAL A 24 -11.51 6.28 -3.77
CA VAL A 24 -10.28 6.80 -3.14
C VAL A 24 -9.93 8.19 -3.67
N GLU A 25 -10.03 8.43 -4.98
CA GLU A 25 -9.80 9.76 -5.57
C GLU A 25 -10.71 10.82 -4.98
N ALA A 26 -11.98 10.48 -4.71
CA ALA A 26 -12.93 11.38 -4.08
C ALA A 26 -12.50 11.77 -2.65
N LEU A 27 -11.99 10.82 -1.87
CA LEU A 27 -11.49 11.07 -0.50
C LEU A 27 -10.22 11.92 -0.48
N VAL A 28 -9.32 11.69 -1.46
CA VAL A 28 -8.13 12.54 -1.63
C VAL A 28 -8.55 13.96 -2.02
N SER A 29 -9.49 14.09 -2.95
CA SER A 29 -9.96 15.39 -3.45
C SER A 29 -10.72 16.20 -2.40
N SER A 30 -11.40 15.53 -1.46
CA SER A 30 -12.07 16.17 -0.33
C SER A 30 -11.15 16.46 0.86
N GLY A 31 -9.89 16.01 0.81
CA GLY A 31 -8.92 16.16 1.91
C GLY A 31 -9.16 15.21 3.08
N GLN A 32 -9.97 14.16 2.89
CA GLN A 32 -10.24 13.14 3.90
C GLN A 32 -9.16 12.05 3.94
N LEU A 33 -8.35 11.93 2.87
CA LEU A 33 -7.29 10.94 2.76
C LEU A 33 -6.00 11.57 2.24
N GLU A 34 -4.89 11.34 2.95
CA GLU A 34 -3.53 11.59 2.47
C GLU A 34 -2.99 10.24 1.92
N PRO A 35 -2.89 10.05 0.59
CA PRO A 35 -2.61 8.74 0.02
C PRO A 35 -1.15 8.31 0.17
N LEU A 36 -0.21 9.26 0.29
CA LEU A 36 1.22 8.98 0.35
C LEU A 36 1.61 8.36 1.70
N GLU A 37 0.95 8.74 2.79
CA GLU A 37 1.10 8.21 4.15
C GLU A 37 0.87 6.70 4.14
N TYR A 38 -0.30 6.27 3.64
CA TYR A 38 -0.64 4.85 3.61
C TYR A 38 0.21 4.07 2.60
N LEU A 39 0.60 4.71 1.49
CA LEU A 39 1.49 4.10 0.52
C LEU A 39 2.89 3.83 1.12
N MET A 40 3.46 4.79 1.84
CA MET A 40 4.75 4.60 2.52
C MET A 40 4.66 3.50 3.57
N ARG A 41 3.56 3.44 4.34
CA ARG A 41 3.32 2.37 5.32
C ARG A 41 3.30 0.99 4.64
N HIS A 42 2.57 0.85 3.52
CA HIS A 42 2.53 -0.37 2.73
C HIS A 42 3.92 -0.81 2.27
N LEU A 43 4.72 0.12 1.72
CA LEU A 43 6.07 -0.15 1.21
C LEU A 43 7.08 -0.52 2.31
N GLN A 44 6.84 -0.09 3.55
CA GLN A 44 7.68 -0.40 4.71
C GLN A 44 7.22 -1.66 5.46
N GLY A 45 6.13 -2.32 5.03
CA GLY A 45 5.60 -3.51 5.67
C GLY A 45 4.66 -3.24 6.84
N ASP A 46 4.27 -1.99 7.08
CA ASP A 46 3.13 -1.69 7.93
C ASP A 46 1.84 -1.90 7.13
N TRP A 47 1.33 -3.13 7.18
CA TRP A 47 0.12 -3.52 6.46
C TRP A 47 -1.19 -3.15 7.16
N GLY A 48 -1.12 -2.37 8.24
CA GLY A 48 -2.28 -1.82 8.93
C GLY A 48 -3.08 -2.87 9.70
N ASP A 49 -4.39 -2.86 9.51
CA ASP A 49 -5.42 -3.58 10.26
C ASP A 49 -5.66 -5.00 9.73
N LEU A 50 -4.60 -5.72 9.37
CA LEU A 50 -4.67 -7.12 9.00
C LEU A 50 -4.57 -8.05 10.20
N CYS A 51 -5.30 -9.17 10.12
CA CYS A 51 -5.14 -10.28 11.06
C CYS A 51 -3.79 -10.98 10.86
N GLU A 52 -3.37 -11.81 11.83
CA GLU A 52 -2.06 -12.48 11.78
C GLU A 52 -1.92 -13.38 10.55
N GLU A 53 -2.98 -14.07 10.14
CA GLU A 53 -2.99 -14.96 8.98
C GLU A 53 -2.75 -14.18 7.67
N ASP A 54 -3.38 -13.01 7.51
CA ASP A 54 -3.17 -12.15 6.34
C ASP A 54 -1.78 -11.51 6.34
N ARG A 55 -1.24 -11.17 7.52
CA ARG A 55 0.16 -10.71 7.63
C ARG A 55 1.14 -11.80 7.23
N GLN A 56 0.90 -13.05 7.65
CA GLN A 56 1.73 -14.17 7.23
C GLN A 56 1.62 -14.40 5.72
N THR A 57 0.42 -14.27 5.15
CA THR A 57 0.21 -14.34 3.69
C THR A 57 1.03 -13.27 2.95
N ASN A 58 1.09 -12.05 3.47
CA ASN A 58 1.95 -11.01 2.92
C ASN A 58 3.44 -11.35 3.06
N ALA A 59 3.88 -11.85 4.22
CA ALA A 59 5.27 -12.25 4.43
C ALA A 59 5.70 -13.36 3.46
N ASP A 60 4.84 -14.35 3.26
CA ASP A 60 5.03 -15.42 2.28
C ASP A 60 5.04 -14.84 0.85
N ALA A 61 4.18 -13.86 0.56
CA ALA A 61 4.14 -13.20 -0.75
C ALA A 61 5.44 -12.47 -1.10
N LEU A 62 6.19 -11.97 -0.12
CA LEU A 62 7.52 -11.37 -0.35
C LEU A 62 8.55 -12.41 -0.79
N ILE A 63 8.41 -13.66 -0.36
CA ILE A 63 9.35 -14.75 -0.66
C ILE A 63 8.94 -15.50 -1.94
N TYR A 64 7.65 -15.81 -2.07
CA TYR A 64 7.14 -16.71 -3.11
C TYR A 64 6.47 -15.98 -4.29
N GLY A 65 6.33 -14.66 -4.23
CA GLY A 65 5.87 -13.86 -5.36
C GLY A 65 4.35 -13.84 -5.58
N ASN A 66 3.58 -13.66 -4.50
CA ASN A 66 2.13 -13.38 -4.56
C ASN A 66 1.84 -11.89 -4.38
N ARG A 67 0.59 -11.45 -4.56
CA ARG A 67 0.17 -10.08 -4.25
C ARG A 67 0.34 -9.77 -2.76
N VAL A 68 0.55 -8.50 -2.42
CA VAL A 68 0.59 -8.00 -1.04
C VAL A 68 -0.60 -7.07 -0.82
N LEU A 69 -1.33 -7.26 0.27
CA LEU A 69 -2.47 -6.46 0.68
C LEU A 69 -2.12 -5.61 1.90
N SER A 70 -2.66 -4.41 2.01
CA SER A 70 -2.75 -3.68 3.28
C SER A 70 -4.16 -3.15 3.43
N SER A 71 -4.60 -3.06 4.68
CA SER A 71 -5.93 -2.61 5.05
C SER A 71 -5.79 -1.55 6.12
N TYR A 72 -6.43 -0.39 5.95
CA TYR A 72 -6.38 0.69 6.95
C TYR A 72 -7.80 1.17 7.24
N ASN A 73 -8.16 1.17 8.52
CA ASN A 73 -9.39 1.79 8.98
C ASN A 73 -9.23 3.32 8.97
N LEU A 74 -10.09 3.99 8.22
CA LEU A 74 -10.10 5.44 8.10
C LEU A 74 -10.96 6.06 9.23
N PRO A 75 -10.70 7.33 9.61
CA PRO A 75 -11.42 7.99 10.71
C PRO A 75 -12.94 8.11 10.49
N ASP A 76 -13.41 8.08 9.25
CA ASP A 76 -14.82 8.16 8.88
C ASP A 76 -15.53 6.79 8.84
N GLY A 77 -14.84 5.73 9.24
CA GLY A 77 -15.37 4.37 9.27
C GLY A 77 -15.27 3.62 7.94
N GLN A 78 -14.72 4.24 6.89
CA GLN A 78 -14.36 3.53 5.67
C GLN A 78 -13.08 2.72 5.86
N CYS A 79 -12.80 1.83 4.91
CA CYS A 79 -11.57 1.06 4.88
C CYS A 79 -10.85 1.36 3.57
N LEU A 80 -9.55 1.64 3.65
CA LEU A 80 -8.67 1.73 2.51
C LEU A 80 -7.92 0.41 2.33
N TRP A 81 -7.99 -0.17 1.14
CA TRP A 81 -7.09 -1.23 0.71
C TRP A 81 -5.97 -0.68 -0.16
N ILE A 82 -4.77 -1.23 0.02
CA ILE A 82 -3.65 -1.04 -0.89
C ILE A 82 -3.16 -2.41 -1.33
N ILE A 83 -3.19 -2.68 -2.63
CA ILE A 83 -2.80 -3.96 -3.20
C ILE A 83 -1.63 -3.74 -4.16
N THR A 84 -0.52 -4.44 -3.92
CA THR A 84 0.57 -4.55 -4.89
C THR A 84 0.53 -5.93 -5.54
N GLU A 85 0.42 -5.97 -6.86
CA GLU A 85 0.27 -7.21 -7.64
C GLU A 85 1.50 -8.13 -7.52
N ALA A 86 1.31 -9.42 -7.83
CA ALA A 86 2.33 -10.47 -7.67
C ALA A 86 3.66 -10.16 -8.37
N ASN A 87 3.60 -9.54 -9.55
CA ASN A 87 4.77 -9.11 -10.33
C ASN A 87 5.30 -7.72 -9.94
N ARG A 88 4.74 -7.08 -8.91
CA ARG A 88 5.08 -5.75 -8.41
C ARG A 88 4.97 -4.64 -9.47
N SER A 89 4.20 -4.86 -10.55
CA SER A 89 4.08 -3.87 -11.62
C SER A 89 3.07 -2.78 -11.33
N ILE A 90 2.09 -3.06 -10.48
CA ILE A 90 0.95 -2.18 -10.20
C ILE A 90 0.68 -2.20 -8.70
N THR A 91 0.48 -1.01 -8.14
CA THR A 91 -0.08 -0.81 -6.81
C THR A 91 -1.38 -0.01 -6.93
N THR A 92 -2.47 -0.55 -6.41
CA THR A 92 -3.79 0.10 -6.46
C THR A 92 -4.25 0.43 -5.06
N LEU A 93 -4.66 1.69 -4.85
CA LEU A 93 -5.41 2.12 -3.68
C LEU A 93 -6.90 2.07 -4.00
N LEU A 94 -7.69 1.38 -3.19
CA LEU A 94 -9.12 1.17 -3.45
C LEU A 94 -9.94 1.02 -2.18
N LEU A 95 -11.25 1.31 -2.26
CA LEU A 95 -12.20 0.90 -1.25
C LEU A 95 -12.55 -0.59 -1.46
N PRO A 96 -12.82 -1.38 -0.40
CA PRO A 96 -13.18 -2.79 -0.54
C PRO A 96 -14.41 -3.05 -1.41
N GLU A 97 -15.33 -2.08 -1.49
CA GLU A 97 -16.53 -2.17 -2.33
C GLU A 97 -16.27 -1.98 -3.82
N GLU A 98 -15.08 -1.49 -4.20
CA GLU A 98 -14.66 -1.25 -5.58
C GLU A 98 -13.81 -2.40 -6.15
N TYR A 99 -13.60 -3.47 -5.35
CA TYR A 99 -12.88 -4.69 -5.73
C TYR A 99 -13.83 -5.81 -6.14
#